data_AF-A0A059XHY7-F1
#
_entry.id   AF-A0A059XHY7-F1
#
_cell.length_a   1.000
_cell.length_b   1.000
_cell.length_c   1.000
_cell.angle_alpha   90.00
_cell.angle_beta   90.00
_cell.angle_gamma   90.00
#
_symmetry.space_group_name_H-M   'P 1'
#
loop_
_entity.id
_entity.type
_entity.pdbx_description
1 polymer ?
#
loop_
_entity_poly.entity_id
_entity_poly.type
_entity_poly.pdbx_seq_one_letter_code
_entity_poly.pdbx_strand_id
1 'polypeptide(L)'
;MIKTRLSTFLTCLVKNLHIRLYYSLSELTTGLISLLLGFFISTGLSTIPGQTGDWGIIAASLIVAATELTSKIIYSNQRKLNIKINLINNFKIGITYGLFVDAFKLGS
;
A
#
# COMPACT_ATOMS: atom_id res chain seq x y z
N MET A 1 28.35 4.63 -38.36
CA MET A 1 28.54 3.50 -37.41
C MET A 1 27.67 2.35 -37.88
N ILE A 2 28.28 1.23 -38.30
CA ILE A 2 27.57 0.11 -38.94
C ILE A 2 26.64 -0.56 -37.93
N LYS A 3 25.32 -0.51 -38.17
CA LYS A 3 24.32 -1.20 -37.36
C LYS A 3 24.35 -2.68 -37.73
N THR A 4 25.13 -3.48 -37.03
CA THR A 4 25.08 -4.95 -37.17
C THR A 4 23.76 -5.47 -36.60
N ARG A 5 23.26 -6.61 -37.10
CA ARG A 5 22.01 -7.23 -36.61
C ARG A 5 22.03 -7.51 -35.10
N LEU A 6 23.21 -7.79 -34.54
CA LEU A 6 23.40 -7.96 -33.10
C LEU A 6 23.23 -6.62 -32.36
N SER A 7 23.76 -5.52 -32.89
CA SER A 7 23.63 -4.20 -32.26
C SER A 7 22.18 -3.72 -32.20
N THR A 8 21.36 -4.02 -33.22
CA THR A 8 19.92 -3.72 -33.20
C THR A 8 19.16 -4.61 -32.23
N PHE A 9 19.52 -5.89 -32.10
CA PHE A 9 18.93 -6.77 -31.10
C PHE A 9 19.22 -6.28 -29.67
N LEU A 10 20.50 -5.97 -29.38
CA LEU A 10 20.92 -5.54 -28.05
C LEU A 10 20.28 -4.21 -27.65
N THR A 11 20.21 -3.24 -28.57
CA THR A 11 19.51 -1.96 -28.31
C THR A 11 18.00 -2.13 -28.12
N CYS A 12 17.36 -3.05 -28.85
CA CYS A 12 15.94 -3.38 -28.64
C CYS A 12 15.71 -4.00 -27.26
N LEU A 13 16.56 -4.95 -26.88
CA LEU A 13 16.48 -5.65 -25.59
C LEU A 13 16.64 -4.67 -24.42
N VAL A 14 17.66 -3.81 -24.47
CA VAL A 14 17.88 -2.77 -23.45
C VAL A 14 16.70 -1.80 -23.37
N LYS A 15 16.15 -1.36 -24.52
CA LYS A 15 14.99 -0.46 -24.54
C LYS A 15 13.76 -1.10 -23.89
N ASN A 16 13.50 -2.37 -24.18
CA ASN A 16 12.35 -3.07 -23.63
C ASN A 16 12.51 -3.32 -22.11
N LEU A 17 13.71 -3.68 -21.66
CA LEU A 17 14.00 -3.82 -20.23
C LEU A 17 13.86 -2.48 -19.49
N HIS A 18 14.38 -1.40 -20.06
CA HIS A 18 14.26 -0.08 -19.47
C HIS A 18 12.79 0.34 -19.29
N ILE A 19 11.96 0.16 -20.32
CA ILE A 19 10.53 0.50 -20.26
C ILE A 19 9.83 -0.34 -19.18
N ARG A 20 10.11 -1.65 -19.13
CA ARG A 20 9.49 -2.56 -18.15
C ARG A 20 9.91 -2.25 -16.72
N LEU A 21 11.19 -1.99 -16.48
CA LEU A 21 11.72 -1.62 -15.16
C LEU A 21 11.17 -0.27 -14.71
N TYR A 22 11.15 0.72 -15.58
CA TYR A 22 10.61 2.04 -15.27
C TYR A 22 9.13 1.98 -14.87
N TYR A 23 8.31 1.26 -15.66
CA TYR A 23 6.89 1.08 -15.34
C TYR A 23 6.71 0.34 -14.00
N SER A 24 7.41 -0.77 -13.81
CA SER A 24 7.32 -1.57 -12.57
C SER A 24 7.76 -0.78 -11.33
N LEU A 25 8.81 0.03 -11.43
CA LEU A 25 9.29 0.86 -10.33
C LEU A 25 8.28 1.96 -9.99
N SER A 26 7.67 2.60 -11.00
CA SER A 26 6.68 3.66 -10.77
C SER A 26 5.43 3.17 -10.04
N GLU A 27 4.95 1.98 -10.37
CA GLU A 27 3.83 1.32 -9.66
C GLU A 27 4.22 0.97 -8.22
N LEU A 28 5.43 0.42 -8.04
CA LEU A 28 5.96 0.07 -6.71
C LEU A 28 6.13 1.30 -5.83
N THR A 29 6.67 2.41 -6.35
CA THR A 29 6.82 3.67 -5.59
C THR A 29 5.47 4.21 -5.17
N THR A 30 4.48 4.19 -6.05
CA THR A 30 3.13 4.70 -5.73
C THR A 30 2.47 3.80 -4.67
N GLY A 31 2.65 2.48 -4.79
CA GLY A 31 2.19 1.51 -3.79
C GLY A 31 2.85 1.71 -2.42
N LEU A 32 4.17 1.91 -2.38
CA LEU A 32 4.92 2.18 -1.16
C LEU A 32 4.48 3.49 -0.50
N ILE A 33 4.34 4.57 -1.25
CA ILE A 33 3.84 5.84 -0.72
C ILE A 33 2.48 5.65 -0.05
N SER A 34 1.56 4.93 -0.70
CA SER A 34 0.25 4.63 -0.14
C SER A 34 0.34 3.81 1.16
N LEU A 35 1.21 2.80 1.19
CA LEU A 35 1.45 1.96 2.36
C LEU A 35 2.03 2.76 3.52
N LEU A 36 3.07 3.56 3.28
CA LEU A 36 3.71 4.39 4.30
C LEU A 36 2.76 5.45 4.85
N LEU A 37 1.89 6.03 4.00
CA LEU A 37 0.87 6.98 4.42
C LEU A 37 -0.14 6.32 5.36
N GLY A 38 -0.58 5.10 5.05
CA GLY A 38 -1.43 4.31 5.96
C GLY A 38 -0.76 3.99 7.29
N PHE A 39 0.52 3.60 7.26
CA PHE A 39 1.31 3.36 8.46
C PHE A 39 1.44 4.62 9.33
N PHE A 40 1.71 5.77 8.72
CA PHE A 40 1.78 7.05 9.42
C PHE A 40 0.46 7.40 10.13
N ILE A 41 -0.68 7.29 9.42
CA ILE A 41 -2.00 7.56 10.02
C ILE A 41 -2.27 6.62 11.19
N SER A 42 -1.90 5.35 11.09
CA SER A 42 -2.04 4.40 12.18
C SER A 42 -1.33 4.85 13.47
N THR A 43 -0.10 5.36 13.37
CA THR A 43 0.63 5.81 14.56
C THR A 43 -0.11 6.96 15.26
N GLY A 44 -0.68 7.89 14.50
CA GLY A 44 -1.56 8.94 15.05
C GLY A 44 -2.83 8.36 15.69
N LEU A 45 -3.49 7.42 15.00
CA LEU A 45 -4.69 6.76 15.51
C LEU A 45 -4.44 5.98 16.81
N SER A 46 -3.25 5.40 17.00
CA SER A 46 -2.89 4.69 18.24
C SER A 46 -2.77 5.64 19.44
N THR A 47 -2.30 6.86 19.23
CA THR A 47 -2.11 7.83 20.32
C THR A 47 -3.40 8.42 20.88
N ILE A 48 -4.47 8.51 20.07
CA ILE A 48 -5.73 9.15 20.45
C ILE A 48 -6.44 8.38 21.60
N PRO A 49 -6.74 7.07 21.48
CA PRO A 49 -7.36 6.32 22.56
C PRO A 49 -6.39 6.00 23.71
N GLY A 50 -5.08 6.00 23.46
CA GLY A 50 -4.05 5.76 24.49
C GLY A 50 -3.92 6.89 25.52
N GLN A 51 -4.30 8.11 25.17
CA GLN A 51 -4.25 9.27 26.08
C GLN A 51 -5.32 9.22 27.18
N THR A 52 -6.53 8.74 26.85
CA THR A 52 -7.69 8.78 27.76
C THR A 52 -8.10 7.41 28.32
N GLY A 53 -7.47 6.31 27.87
CA GLY A 53 -7.63 4.96 28.41
C GLY A 53 -8.96 4.26 28.11
N ASP A 54 -10.07 5.00 28.12
CA ASP A 54 -11.43 4.44 28.07
C ASP A 54 -11.98 4.25 26.65
N TRP A 55 -11.40 4.93 25.65
CA TRP A 55 -11.93 4.98 24.29
C TRP A 55 -11.45 3.84 23.38
N GLY A 56 -10.64 2.91 23.92
CA GLY A 56 -9.99 1.85 23.14
C GLY A 56 -10.97 0.93 22.40
N ILE A 57 -12.07 0.52 23.05
CA ILE A 57 -13.07 -0.40 22.46
C ILE A 57 -13.82 0.28 21.29
N ILE A 58 -14.18 1.55 21.48
CA ILE A 58 -14.86 2.35 20.45
C ILE A 58 -13.93 2.56 19.26
N ALA A 59 -12.66 2.92 19.51
CA ALA A 59 -11.65 3.06 18.46
C ALA A 59 -11.42 1.74 17.69
N ALA A 60 -11.29 0.62 18.39
CA ALA A 60 -11.10 -0.69 17.78
C ALA A 60 -12.30 -1.08 16.88
N SER A 61 -13.53 -0.89 17.36
CA SER A 61 -14.75 -1.16 16.57
C SER A 61 -14.84 -0.28 15.32
N LEU A 62 -14.47 1.01 15.42
CA LEU A 62 -14.43 1.92 14.28
C LEU A 62 -13.41 1.47 13.24
N ILE A 63 -12.21 1.08 13.67
CA ILE A 63 -11.14 0.58 12.79
C ILE A 63 -11.61 -0.70 12.08
N VAL A 64 -12.17 -1.65 12.81
CA VAL A 64 -12.70 -2.90 12.23
C VAL A 64 -13.80 -2.59 11.21
N ALA A 65 -14.77 -1.73 11.55
CA ALA A 65 -15.83 -1.31 10.63
C ALA A 65 -15.29 -0.65 9.36
N ALA A 66 -14.27 0.22 9.48
CA ALA A 66 -13.61 0.84 8.34
C ALA A 66 -12.87 -0.20 7.46
N THR A 67 -12.18 -1.17 8.07
CA THR A 67 -11.50 -2.24 7.32
C THR A 67 -12.47 -3.15 6.57
N GLU A 68 -13.63 -3.42 7.16
CA GLU A 68 -14.69 -4.23 6.56
C GLU A 68 -15.41 -3.47 5.44
N LEU A 69 -15.71 -2.18 5.64
CA LEU A 69 -16.24 -1.32 4.58
C LEU A 69 -15.30 -1.26 3.38
N THR A 70 -13.99 -1.14 3.64
CA THR A 70 -12.96 -1.15 2.60
C THR A 70 -12.93 -2.50 1.87
N SER A 71 -13.00 -3.62 2.60
CA SER A 71 -13.11 -4.96 1.99
C SER A 71 -14.33 -5.03 1.07
N LYS A 72 -15.50 -4.60 1.56
CA LYS A 72 -16.75 -4.63 0.80
C LYS A 72 -16.64 -3.81 -0.48
N ILE A 73 -16.04 -2.63 -0.45
CA ILE A 73 -15.84 -1.78 -1.63
C ILE A 73 -14.92 -2.47 -2.65
N ILE A 74 -13.82 -3.07 -2.20
CA ILE A 74 -12.86 -3.75 -3.07
C ILE A 74 -13.50 -4.98 -3.71
N TYR A 75 -14.15 -5.84 -2.92
CA TYR A 75 -14.69 -7.11 -3.39
C TYR A 75 -16.05 -7.00 -4.08
N SER A 76 -16.82 -5.94 -3.83
CA SER A 76 -18.08 -5.70 -4.55
C SER A 76 -17.86 -5.37 -6.03
N ASN A 77 -16.68 -4.87 -6.40
CA ASN A 77 -16.37 -4.45 -7.76
C ASN A 77 -15.47 -5.48 -8.47
N GLN A 78 -15.94 -6.74 -8.55
CA GLN A 78 -15.19 -7.92 -9.01
C GLN A 78 -14.58 -7.82 -10.43
N ARG A 79 -14.93 -6.82 -11.24
CA ARG A 79 -14.61 -6.80 -12.68
C ARG A 79 -13.51 -5.84 -13.11
N LYS A 80 -12.93 -4.99 -12.25
CA LYS A 80 -11.82 -4.11 -12.65
C LYS A 80 -10.77 -3.97 -11.56
N LEU A 81 -9.64 -4.66 -11.72
CA LEU A 81 -8.39 -4.39 -11.00
C LEU A 81 -7.82 -3.04 -11.46
N ASN A 82 -8.35 -1.96 -10.89
CA ASN A 82 -7.87 -0.61 -11.17
C ASN A 82 -6.70 -0.28 -10.23
N ILE A 83 -5.69 0.45 -10.73
CA ILE A 83 -4.52 0.90 -9.94
C ILE A 83 -4.96 1.59 -8.64
N LYS A 84 -6.05 2.37 -8.71
CA LYS A 84 -6.65 3.04 -7.54
C LYS A 84 -7.10 2.08 -6.43
N ILE A 85 -7.64 0.91 -6.79
CA ILE A 85 -8.08 -0.11 -5.82
C ILE A 85 -6.86 -0.72 -5.13
N ASN A 86 -5.78 -0.95 -5.87
CA ASN A 86 -4.53 -1.45 -5.31
C ASN A 86 -3.91 -0.45 -4.31
N LEU A 87 -3.98 0.86 -4.61
CA LEU A 87 -3.52 1.90 -3.68
C LEU A 87 -4.32 1.92 -2.38
N ILE A 88 -5.66 1.83 -2.46
CA ILE A 88 -6.53 1.75 -1.27
C ILE A 88 -6.22 0.49 -0.46
N ASN A 89 -5.94 -0.64 -1.13
CA ASN A 89 -5.58 -1.87 -0.44
C ASN A 89 -4.22 -1.76 0.27
N ASN A 90 -3.21 -1.19 -0.40
CA ASN A 90 -1.90 -0.91 0.22
C ASN A 90 -2.01 0.04 1.40
N PHE A 91 -2.87 1.05 1.31
CA PHE A 91 -3.17 1.97 2.39
C PHE A 91 -3.79 1.25 3.59
N LYS A 92 -4.79 0.40 3.35
CA LYS A 92 -5.40 -0.45 4.37
C LYS A 92 -4.36 -1.35 5.06
N ILE A 93 -3.50 -2.01 4.29
CA ILE A 93 -2.42 -2.85 4.81
C ILE A 93 -1.50 -2.02 5.72
N GLY A 94 -1.12 -0.81 5.28
CA GLY A 94 -0.32 0.13 6.06
C GLY A 94 -0.94 0.45 7.42
N ILE A 95 -2.24 0.75 7.46
CA ILE A 95 -2.96 1.01 8.72
C ILE A 95 -2.92 -0.21 9.63
N THR A 96 -3.30 -1.39 9.11
CA THR A 96 -3.35 -2.61 9.93
C THR A 96 -1.98 -3.00 10.49
N TYR A 97 -0.93 -2.83 9.68
CA TYR A 97 0.43 -3.16 10.11
C TYR A 97 0.95 -2.16 11.14
N GLY A 98 0.70 -0.87 10.96
CA GLY A 98 1.07 0.15 11.94
C GLY A 98 0.45 -0.11 13.31
N LEU A 99 -0.85 -0.43 13.36
CA LEU A 99 -1.56 -0.66 14.62
C LEU A 99 -1.01 -1.91 15.32
N PHE A 100 -0.70 -2.95 14.55
CA PHE A 100 -0.14 -4.18 15.07
C PHE A 100 1.27 -3.96 15.65
N VAL A 101 2.11 -3.19 14.95
CA VAL A 101 3.45 -2.83 15.42
C VAL A 101 3.39 -2.03 16.72
N ASP A 102 2.50 -1.04 16.81
CA ASP A 102 2.37 -0.23 18.03
C ASP A 102 1.77 -1.04 19.20
N ALA A 103 0.82 -1.94 18.93
CA ALA A 103 0.32 -2.87 19.93
C ALA A 103 1.42 -3.82 20.44
N PHE A 104 2.31 -4.30 19.56
CA PHE A 104 3.45 -5.12 19.94
C PHE A 104 4.44 -4.34 20.82
N LYS A 105 4.71 -3.07 20.51
CA LYS A 105 5.57 -2.19 21.33
C LYS A 105 5.02 -1.96 22.74
N LEU A 106 3.70 -1.88 22.89
CA LEU A 106 3.03 -1.64 24.18
C LEU A 106 2.78 -2.93 24.97
N GLY A 107 2.77 -4.08 24.29
CA GLY A 107 2.53 -5.39 24.89
C GLY A 107 3.80 -6.16 25.31
N SER A 108 5.00 -5.63 25.02
CA SER A 108 6.30 -6.17 25.46
C SER A 108 6.83 -5.41 26.66
#